data_AF-A0A353B4T3-F1
#
_entry.id   AF-A0A353B4T3-F1
#
_cell.length_a   1.000
_cell.length_b   1.000
_cell.length_c   1.000
_cell.angle_alpha   90.00
_cell.angle_beta   90.00
_cell.angle_gamma   90.00
#
_symmetry.space_group_name_H-M   'P 1'
#
loop_
_entity.id
_entity.type
_entity.pdbx_description
1 polymer ?
#
loop_
_entity_poly.entity_id
_entity_poly.type
_entity_poly.pdbx_seq_one_letter_code
_entity_poly.pdbx_strand_id
1 'polypeptide(L)'
;MRSTLAALTMLVCGAFVGCGSNVAPVTGKVTLDGEPVEGAIVAFSPDGGTGTSGAAISGADGTYELVSSLGGGVPPGKYKIAITTQKPAEQPADAGESEEDAEYTGGSA
;
A
#
# COMPACT_ATOMS: atom_id res chain seq x y z
N MET A 1 44.48 26.20 -42.04
CA MET A 1 43.24 26.99 -41.96
C MET A 1 42.10 26.05 -41.61
N ARG A 2 41.51 26.23 -40.40
CA ARG A 2 40.07 26.02 -40.08
C ARG A 2 39.55 24.58 -40.16
N SER A 3 38.85 23.96 -39.22
CA SER A 3 38.41 24.27 -37.85
C SER A 3 37.87 22.96 -37.28
N THR A 4 38.08 22.75 -35.98
CA THR A 4 37.43 21.79 -35.09
C THR A 4 35.89 21.75 -35.21
N LEU A 5 35.28 20.57 -35.06
CA LEU A 5 33.91 20.28 -34.55
C LEU A 5 33.74 18.75 -34.67
N ALA A 6 34.02 17.87 -33.70
CA ALA A 6 33.73 17.94 -32.28
C ALA A 6 32.34 18.56 -32.02
N ALA A 7 31.32 18.01 -32.67
CA ALA A 7 29.92 18.23 -32.34
C ALA A 7 29.32 16.84 -32.13
N LEU A 8 29.42 16.32 -30.91
CA LEU A 8 28.28 16.41 -29.99
C LEU A 8 27.08 15.70 -30.62
N THR A 9 27.17 14.38 -30.79
CA THR A 9 26.00 13.52 -31.02
C THR A 9 25.19 13.57 -29.74
N MET A 10 24.39 14.62 -29.67
CA MET A 10 23.54 15.05 -28.59
C MET A 10 22.65 13.87 -28.21
N LEU A 11 22.98 13.30 -27.06
CA LEU A 11 22.16 12.43 -26.24
C LEU A 11 20.71 12.93 -26.31
N VAL A 12 19.92 12.35 -27.21
CA VAL A 12 18.48 12.57 -27.24
C VAL A 12 17.92 11.78 -26.07
N CYS A 13 17.99 12.38 -24.88
CA CYS A 13 17.22 11.98 -23.73
C CYS A 13 15.74 12.10 -24.12
N GLY A 14 15.19 11.01 -24.63
CA GLY A 14 13.75 10.83 -24.81
C GLY A 14 13.07 10.80 -23.45
N ALA A 15 12.95 11.97 -22.82
CA ALA A 15 12.08 12.19 -21.68
C ALA A 15 10.64 12.37 -22.18
N PHE A 16 10.08 11.31 -22.78
CA PHE A 16 8.64 11.15 -22.84
C PHE A 16 8.20 10.57 -21.49
N VAL A 17 8.03 11.42 -20.48
CA VAL A 17 7.40 11.02 -19.23
C VAL A 17 6.00 11.61 -19.16
N GLY A 18 5.07 10.81 -19.68
CA GLY A 18 3.71 10.60 -19.19
C GLY A 18 2.90 11.81 -18.72
N CYS A 19 1.98 12.27 -19.57
CA CYS A 19 0.74 12.88 -19.12
C CYS A 19 -0.26 11.75 -18.82
N GLY A 20 -0.30 11.27 -17.59
CA GLY A 20 -1.23 10.22 -17.17
C GLY A 20 -1.29 10.15 -15.65
N SER A 21 -2.45 10.49 -15.09
CA SER A 21 -2.84 10.47 -13.67
C SER A 21 -1.79 11.01 -12.69
N ASN A 22 -2.12 12.06 -11.92
CA ASN A 22 -1.23 12.64 -10.88
C ASN A 22 -1.04 11.71 -9.65
N VAL A 23 -0.90 10.40 -9.87
CA VAL A 23 -0.59 9.40 -8.85
C VAL A 23 0.83 8.90 -9.04
N ALA A 24 1.57 8.79 -7.94
CA ALA A 24 2.88 8.18 -7.90
C ALA A 24 2.74 6.71 -7.45
N PRO A 25 3.32 5.74 -8.17
CA PRO A 25 3.37 4.36 -7.71
C PRO A 25 4.19 4.28 -6.43
N VAL A 26 3.72 3.48 -5.48
CA VAL A 26 4.40 3.26 -4.19
C VAL A 26 4.60 1.77 -3.98
N THR A 27 5.85 1.38 -3.86
CA THR A 27 6.26 0.01 -3.52
C THR A 27 7.20 0.04 -2.32
N GLY A 28 7.28 -1.07 -1.61
CA GLY A 28 8.19 -1.19 -0.47
C GLY A 28 8.33 -2.62 0.01
N LYS A 29 9.06 -2.78 1.12
CA LYS A 29 9.25 -4.05 1.80
C LYS A 29 9.00 -3.88 3.29
N VAL A 30 8.19 -4.77 3.87
CA VAL A 30 7.95 -4.85 5.31
C VAL A 30 8.87 -5.90 5.89
N THR A 31 9.65 -5.51 6.90
CA THR A 31 10.54 -6.40 7.65
C THR A 31 10.36 -6.20 9.15
N LEU A 32 10.48 -7.28 9.92
CA LEU A 32 10.55 -7.27 11.38
C LEU A 32 11.83 -8.02 11.78
N ASP A 33 12.68 -7.38 12.59
CA ASP A 33 13.97 -7.95 13.03
C ASP A 33 14.89 -8.43 11.87
N GLY A 34 14.73 -7.83 10.69
CA GLY A 34 15.48 -8.18 9.48
C GLY A 34 14.82 -9.27 8.63
N GLU A 35 13.77 -9.92 9.11
CA GLU A 35 13.02 -10.94 8.37
C GLU A 35 11.83 -10.33 7.63
N PRO A 36 11.54 -10.76 6.39
CA PRO A 36 10.37 -10.30 5.66
C PRO A 36 9.08 -10.73 6.36
N VAL A 37 8.09 -9.84 6.39
CA VAL A 37 6.78 -10.15 6.97
C VAL A 37 5.76 -10.34 5.86
N GLU A 38 5.19 -11.53 5.76
CA GLU A 38 4.06 -11.83 4.90
C GLU A 38 2.74 -11.35 5.52
N GLY A 39 1.82 -10.86 4.69
CA GLY A 39 0.46 -10.53 5.12
C GLY A 39 0.36 -9.28 5.99
N ALA A 40 1.41 -8.45 6.06
CA ALA A 40 1.35 -7.17 6.76
C ALA A 40 0.49 -6.20 5.98
N ILE A 41 -0.48 -5.58 6.68
CA ILE A 41 -1.35 -4.56 6.13
C ILE A 41 -0.64 -3.22 6.28
N VAL A 42 -0.43 -2.54 5.15
CA VAL A 42 0.18 -1.21 5.09
C VAL A 42 -0.90 -0.22 4.67
N ALA A 43 -1.19 0.77 5.51
CA ALA A 43 -2.22 1.77 5.26
C ALA A 43 -1.60 3.17 5.18
N PHE A 44 -1.90 3.89 4.10
CA PHE A 44 -1.48 5.26 3.83
C PHE A 44 -2.65 6.20 4.02
N SER A 45 -2.55 7.12 4.98
CA SER A 45 -3.56 8.14 5.25
C SER A 45 -2.97 9.54 5.03
N PRO A 46 -3.58 10.42 4.22
CA PRO A 46 -3.11 11.79 4.04
C PRO A 46 -2.99 12.53 5.37
N ASP A 47 -1.91 13.27 5.56
CA ASP A 47 -1.75 14.14 6.71
C ASP A 47 -2.77 15.30 6.61
N GLY A 48 -3.58 15.48 7.66
CA GLY A 48 -4.74 16.39 7.63
C GLY A 48 -6.06 15.76 7.18
N GLY A 49 -6.10 14.46 6.86
CA GLY A 49 -7.34 13.69 6.65
C GLY A 49 -8.08 13.97 5.33
N THR A 50 -7.58 14.89 4.52
CA THR A 50 -8.15 15.22 3.21
C THR A 50 -7.20 14.73 2.12
N GLY A 51 -7.68 13.85 1.23
CA GLY A 51 -6.90 13.31 0.11
C GLY A 51 -7.19 11.84 -0.15
N THR A 52 -6.38 11.21 -1.00
CA THR A 52 -6.54 9.79 -1.37
C THR A 52 -5.73 8.91 -0.43
N SER A 53 -6.41 8.05 0.31
CA SER A 53 -5.79 6.96 1.07
C SER A 53 -5.44 5.78 0.17
N GLY A 54 -4.45 4.99 0.58
CA GLY A 54 -4.05 3.76 -0.10
C GLY A 54 -3.81 2.63 0.89
N ALA A 55 -3.86 1.40 0.42
CA ALA A 55 -3.54 0.22 1.21
C ALA A 55 -2.74 -0.78 0.38
N ALA A 56 -1.95 -1.60 1.07
CA ALA A 56 -1.24 -2.73 0.50
C ALA A 56 -1.20 -3.89 1.50
N ILE A 57 -0.99 -5.09 0.97
CA ILE A 57 -0.67 -6.28 1.77
C ILE A 57 0.68 -6.78 1.29
N SER A 58 1.60 -7.06 2.22
CA SER A 58 2.91 -7.61 1.84
C SER A 58 2.81 -9.08 1.43
N GLY A 59 3.56 -9.47 0.41
CA GLY A 59 3.71 -10.86 -0.02
C GLY A 59 4.69 -11.65 0.85
N ALA A 60 4.93 -12.91 0.48
CA ALA A 60 5.82 -13.83 1.21
C ALA A 60 7.27 -13.33 1.36
N ASP A 61 7.74 -12.50 0.42
CA ASP A 61 9.07 -11.87 0.46
C ASP A 61 9.07 -10.50 1.18
N GLY A 62 7.93 -10.13 1.77
CA GLY A 62 7.69 -8.86 2.45
C GLY A 62 7.41 -7.70 1.52
N THR A 63 7.44 -7.88 0.19
CA THR A 63 7.21 -6.78 -0.76
C THR A 63 5.74 -6.40 -0.86
N TYR A 64 5.46 -5.12 -1.08
CA TYR A 64 4.10 -4.63 -1.27
C TYR A 64 4.04 -3.57 -2.38
N GLU A 65 2.87 -3.48 -3.02
CA GLU A 65 2.50 -2.43 -3.97
C GLU A 65 1.21 -1.76 -3.48
N LEU A 66 1.24 -0.43 -3.34
CA LEU A 66 0.13 0.35 -2.83
C LEU A 66 -0.96 0.53 -3.88
N VAL A 67 -2.19 0.25 -3.50
CA VAL A 67 -3.37 0.49 -4.31
C VAL A 67 -4.27 1.50 -3.62
N SER A 68 -4.87 2.39 -4.39
CA SER A 68 -5.87 3.36 -3.94
C SER A 68 -7.08 3.36 -4.86
N SER A 69 -8.07 4.21 -4.55
CA SER A 69 -9.20 4.47 -5.44
C SER A 69 -8.81 5.06 -6.80
N LEU A 70 -7.58 5.56 -6.95
CA LEU A 70 -7.04 6.11 -8.19
C LEU A 70 -6.16 5.12 -8.98
N GLY A 71 -5.98 3.89 -8.49
CA GLY A 71 -5.15 2.85 -9.09
C GLY A 71 -3.91 2.51 -8.27
N GLY A 72 -2.85 2.03 -8.94
CA GLY A 72 -1.58 1.61 -8.32
C GLY A 72 -0.72 2.80 -7.86
N GLY A 73 -1.17 3.53 -6.84
CA GLY A 73 -0.43 4.66 -6.29
C GLY A 73 -1.31 5.67 -5.58
N VAL A 74 -0.68 6.73 -5.08
CA VAL A 74 -1.35 7.88 -4.44
C VAL A 74 -0.75 9.19 -4.93
N PRO A 75 -1.48 10.31 -4.89
CA PRO A 75 -0.90 11.61 -5.23
C PRO A 75 0.29 11.97 -4.33
N PRO A 76 1.28 12.73 -4.83
CA PRO A 76 2.38 13.23 -4.00
C PRO A 76 1.85 14.08 -2.83
N GLY A 77 2.36 13.85 -1.63
CA GLY A 77 1.91 14.56 -0.44
C GLY A 77 2.50 14.02 0.85
N LYS A 78 2.02 14.54 1.98
CA LYS A 78 2.36 14.05 3.31
C LYS A 78 1.37 12.98 3.73
N TYR A 79 1.88 11.86 4.25
CA TYR A 79 1.08 10.72 4.66
C TYR A 79 1.53 10.21 6.02
N LYS A 80 0.56 9.79 6.83
CA LYS A 80 0.76 8.93 7.98
C LYS A 80 0.62 7.49 7.52
N ILE A 81 1.60 6.66 7.88
CA ILE A 81 1.66 5.26 7.48
C ILE A 81 1.49 4.41 8.73
N ALA A 82 0.53 3.48 8.68
CA ALA A 82 0.33 2.47 9.71
C ALA A 82 0.61 1.09 9.11
N ILE A 83 1.38 0.28 9.83
CA ILE A 83 1.70 -1.09 9.44
C ILE A 83 1.19 -2.00 10.56
N THR A 84 0.31 -2.93 10.21
CA THR A 84 -0.29 -3.87 11.16
C THR A 84 -0.09 -5.29 10.65
N THR A 85 0.39 -6.16 11.52
CA THR A 85 0.50 -7.59 11.24
C THR A 85 -0.64 -8.31 11.94
N GLN A 86 -1.40 -9.12 11.21
CA GLN A 86 -2.23 -10.12 11.87
C GLN A 86 -1.30 -11.30 12.17
N LYS A 87 -0.90 -11.49 13.43
CA LYS A 87 -0.39 -12.80 13.83
C LYS A 87 -1.56 -13.76 13.58
N PRO A 88 -1.44 -14.80 12.73
CA PRO A 88 -2.45 -15.83 12.70
C PRO A 88 -2.65 -16.25 14.14
N ALA A 89 -3.88 -16.11 14.66
CA ALA A 89 -4.20 -16.77 15.89
C ALA A 89 -3.81 -18.23 15.62
N GLU A 90 -2.88 -18.77 16.40
CA GLU A 90 -2.89 -20.20 16.67
C GLU A 90 -4.24 -20.44 17.33
N GLN A 91 -5.27 -20.56 16.49
CA GLN A 91 -6.59 -20.98 16.85
C GLN A 91 -6.38 -22.44 17.23
N PRO A 92 -6.47 -22.81 18.52
CA PRO A 92 -6.63 -24.22 18.82
C PRO A 92 -7.91 -24.62 18.11
N ALA A 93 -7.75 -25.44 17.08
CA ALA A 93 -8.83 -26.06 16.35
C ALA A 93 -9.45 -27.13 17.25
N ASP A 94 -10.16 -26.71 18.30
CA ASP A 94 -11.17 -27.51 19.01
C ASP A 94 -11.83 -26.68 20.12
N ALA A 95 -13.12 -26.34 19.93
CA ALA A 95 -14.17 -26.40 20.96
C ALA A 95 -15.43 -25.66 20.49
N GLY A 96 -16.38 -26.44 19.97
CA GLY A 96 -17.79 -26.28 20.32
C GLY A 96 -18.60 -25.26 19.53
N GLU A 97 -19.33 -25.77 18.55
CA GLU A 97 -20.66 -25.27 18.24
C GLU A 97 -21.51 -25.24 19.52
N SER A 98 -22.08 -24.09 19.83
CA SER A 98 -23.41 -24.02 20.43
C SER A 98 -24.07 -22.73 19.96
N GLU A 99 -24.97 -22.89 18.99
CA GLU A 99 -26.12 -22.01 18.82
C GLU A 99 -26.77 -21.83 20.21
N GLU A 100 -26.84 -20.59 20.70
CA GLU A 100 -27.71 -20.25 21.82
C GLU A 100 -28.65 -19.15 21.36
N ASP A 101 -29.88 -19.56 21.12
CA ASP A 101 -31.06 -18.74 20.92
C ASP A 101 -31.16 -17.68 22.01
N ALA A 102 -31.13 -16.40 21.62
CA ALA A 102 -31.62 -15.32 22.47
C ALA A 102 -32.97 -14.83 21.93
N GLU A 103 -34.02 -15.39 22.51
CA GLU A 103 -35.41 -14.94 22.40
C GLU A 103 -35.53 -13.41 22.53
N TYR A 104 -36.12 -12.75 21.53
CA TYR A 104 -36.60 -11.37 21.67
C TYR A 104 -37.91 -11.38 22.47
N THR A 105 -37.82 -11.17 23.77
CA THR A 105 -38.97 -10.92 24.64
C THR A 105 -38.97 -9.47 25.15
N GLY A 106 -40.01 -8.73 24.75
CA GLY A 106 -40.65 -7.70 25.58
C GLY A 106 -40.21 -6.25 25.39
N GLY A 107 -41.19 -5.38 25.12
CA GLY A 107 -41.01 -3.94 25.31
C GLY A 107 -42.13 -3.04 24.81
N SER A 108 -43.38 -3.33 25.16
CA SER A 108 -44.49 -2.38 25.00
C SER A 108 -44.24 -1.10 25.82
N ALA A 109 -44.45 0.06 25.20
CA ALA A 109 -45.04 1.25 25.79
C ALA A 109 -45.61 2.14 24.68
#